data_AF-A0A0Q4BKZ0-F1
#
_entry.id   AF-A0A0Q4BKZ0-F1
#
_cell.length_a   1.000
_cell.length_b   1.000
_cell.length_c   1.000
_cell.angle_alpha   90.00
_cell.angle_beta   90.00
_cell.angle_gamma   90.00
#
_symmetry.space_group_name_H-M   'P 1'
#
loop_
_entity.id
_entity.type
_entity.pdbx_description
1 polymer ?
#
loop_
_entity_poly.entity_id
_entity_poly.type
_entity_poly.pdbx_seq_one_letter_code
_entity_poly.pdbx_strand_id
1 'polypeptide(L)' 'MIGKIIGAIAGKKVSDQMSGVSGTKGALLGLGAATVLRRLGPAGMVAAALGGYAFKRYSQRNRGPGMR' A
#
# COMPACT_ATOMS: atom_id res chain seq x y z
N MET A 1 11.99 18.47 -2.78
CA MET A 1 12.60 17.95 -1.53
C MET A 1 11.57 17.54 -0.48
N ILE A 2 10.46 18.27 -0.34
CA ILE A 2 9.37 17.97 0.60
C ILE A 2 8.86 16.51 0.51
N GLY A 3 8.79 15.95 -0.71
CA GLY A 3 8.36 14.57 -0.93
C GLY A 3 9.27 13.50 -0.32
N LYS A 4 10.58 13.77 -0.17
CA LYS A 4 11.50 12.86 0.52
C LYS A 4 11.27 12.85 2.03
N ILE A 5 10.93 14.00 2.60
CA ILE A 5 10.66 14.14 4.04
C ILE A 5 9.35 13.46 4.40
N ILE A 6 8.28 13.71 3.63
CA ILE A 6 6.98 13.05 3.83
C ILE A 6 7.12 11.54 3.61
N GLY A 7 7.86 11.13 2.58
CA GLY A 7 8.14 9.72 2.31
C GLY A 7 8.96 9.04 3.41
N ALA A 8 9.91 9.74 4.03
CA ALA A 8 10.68 9.21 5.15
C ALA A 8 9.83 9.07 6.42
N ILE A 9 8.95 10.04 6.71
CA ILE A 9 8.05 9.99 7.88
C ILE A 9 7.01 8.87 7.71
N ALA A 10 6.37 8.80 6.55
CA ALA A 10 5.43 7.73 6.22
C ALA A 10 6.14 6.36 6.21
N GLY A 11 7.35 6.30 5.65
CA GLY A 11 8.19 5.11 5.62
C GLY A 11 8.53 4.61 7.03
N LYS A 12 8.99 5.49 7.93
CA LYS A 12 9.31 5.13 9.32
C LYS A 12 8.10 4.55 10.05
N LYS A 13 6.92 5.14 9.87
CA LYS A 13 5.69 4.68 10.51
C LYS A 13 5.26 3.29 10.00
N VAL A 14 5.42 3.05 8.70
CA VAL A 14 5.15 1.74 8.10
C VAL A 14 6.16 0.69 8.60
N SER A 15 7.44 1.06 8.70
CA SER A 15 8.49 0.17 9.23
C SER A 15 8.22 -0.23 10.68
N ASP A 16 7.89 0.74 11.55
CA ASP A 16 7.59 0.49 12.96
C ASP A 16 6.38 -0.45 13.13
N GLN A 17 5.38 -0.36 12.24
CA GLN A 17 4.18 -1.19 12.27
C GLN A 17 4.35 -2.57 11.59
N MET A 18 5.35 -2.74 10.72
CA MET A 18 5.64 -3.99 10.02
C MET A 18 6.66 -4.90 10.73
N SER A 19 7.36 -4.43 11.76
CA SER A 19 8.32 -5.21 12.56
C SER A 19 7.72 -6.49 13.20
N GLY A 20 6.40 -6.66 13.22
CA GLY A 20 5.71 -7.84 13.76
C GLY A 20 5.00 -8.74 12.74
N VAL A 21 5.01 -8.44 11.44
CA VAL A 21 4.15 -9.13 10.45
C VAL A 21 4.97 -9.97 9.47
N SER A 22 5.13 -11.28 9.78
CA SER A 22 5.49 -12.37 8.84
C SER A 22 6.53 -11.99 7.76
N GLY A 23 7.78 -11.78 8.20
CA GLY A 23 8.75 -10.83 7.66
C GLY A 23 9.39 -11.05 6.29
N THR A 24 9.16 -12.15 5.56
CA THR A 24 9.85 -12.37 4.26
C THR A 24 8.90 -12.33 3.08
N LYS A 25 7.77 -13.06 3.14
CA LYS A 25 6.83 -13.10 2.02
C LYS A 25 6.07 -11.78 1.85
N GLY A 26 5.66 -11.16 2.95
CA GLY A 26 5.01 -9.84 2.93
C GLY A 26 5.97 -8.73 2.47
N ALA A 27 7.22 -8.79 2.88
CA ALA A 27 8.25 -7.84 2.47
C ALA A 27 8.62 -7.98 1.00
N LEU A 28 8.78 -9.22 0.48
CA LEU A 28 9.08 -9.46 -0.93
C LEU A 28 7.92 -9.04 -1.83
N LEU A 29 6.67 -9.35 -1.45
CA LEU A 29 5.50 -8.88 -2.19
C LEU A 29 5.34 -7.36 -2.11
N GLY A 30 5.56 -6.76 -0.94
CA GLY A 30 5.52 -5.32 -0.74
C GLY A 30 6.59 -4.58 -1.55
N LEU A 31 7.82 -5.08 -1.56
CA LEU A 31 8.92 -4.55 -2.36
C LEU A 31 8.66 -4.73 -3.86
N GLY A 32 8.18 -5.91 -4.28
CA GLY A 32 7.83 -6.16 -5.68
C GLY A 32 6.73 -5.20 -6.16
N ALA A 33 5.64 -5.09 -5.39
CA ALA A 33 4.56 -4.17 -5.68
C ALA A 33 5.03 -2.71 -5.69
N ALA A 34 5.81 -2.28 -4.70
CA ALA A 34 6.34 -0.93 -4.62
C ALA A 34 7.32 -0.60 -5.76
N THR A 35 8.12 -1.58 -6.20
CA THR A 35 9.07 -1.41 -7.32
C THR A 35 8.33 -1.21 -8.64
N VAL A 36 7.29 -2.02 -8.90
CA VAL A 36 6.44 -1.85 -10.09
C VAL A 36 5.73 -0.49 -10.06
N LEU A 37 5.18 -0.11 -8.90
CA LEU A 37 4.49 1.16 -8.73
C LEU A 37 5.42 2.37 -8.91
N ARG A 38 6.65 2.27 -8.41
CA ARG A 38 7.69 3.29 -8.58
C ARG A 38 8.14 3.42 -10.04
N ARG A 39 8.11 2.33 -10.82
CA ARG A 39 8.39 2.34 -12.26
C ARG A 39 7.27 2.98 -13.09
N LEU A 40 6.03 2.88 -12.64
CA LEU A 40 4.86 3.55 -13.23
C LEU A 40 4.78 5.04 -12.83
N GLY A 41 5.51 5.46 -11.81
CA GLY A 41 5.60 6.87 -11.41
C GLY A 41 4.25 7.45 -10.97
N PRO A 42 3.96 8.74 -11.28
CA PRO A 42 2.70 9.40 -10.89
C PRO A 42 1.45 8.67 -11.39
N ALA A 43 1.53 8.06 -12.58
CA ALA A 43 0.44 7.26 -13.13
C ALA A 43 0.16 6.00 -12.29
N GLY A 44 1.21 5.39 -11.72
CA GLY A 44 1.09 4.27 -10.79
C GLY A 44 0.34 4.63 -9.51
N MET A 45 0.57 5.82 -8.96
CA MET A 45 -0.19 6.31 -7.80
C MET A 45 -1.67 6.53 -8.12
N VAL A 46 -1.97 7.13 -9.27
CA VAL A 46 -3.36 7.33 -9.70
C VAL A 46 -4.05 5.99 -9.95
N ALA A 47 -3.39 5.05 -10.63
CA ALA A 47 -3.92 3.71 -10.85
C ALA A 47 -4.12 2.93 -9.54
N ALA A 48 -3.20 3.04 -8.57
CA ALA A 48 -3.36 2.43 -7.25
C ALA A 48 -4.51 3.07 -6.44
N ALA A 49 -4.70 4.38 -6.54
CA ALA A 49 -5.80 5.08 -5.88
C ALA A 49 -7.15 4.68 -6.49
N LEU A 50 -7.27 4.69 -7.82
CA LEU A 50 -8.50 4.32 -8.53
C LEU A 50 -8.79 2.82 -8.41
N GLY A 51 -7.78 1.98 -8.63
CA GLY A 51 -7.88 0.53 -8.47
C GLY A 51 -8.17 0.13 -7.03
N GLY A 52 -7.52 0.77 -6.06
CA GLY A 52 -7.79 0.58 -4.64
C GLY A 52 -9.18 1.05 -4.22
N TYR A 53 -9.70 2.16 -4.77
CA TYR A 53 -11.06 2.63 -4.52
C TYR A 53 -12.11 1.70 -5.12
N ALA A 54 -11.93 1.29 -6.38
CA ALA A 54 -12.81 0.32 -7.05
C ALA A 54 -12.79 -1.02 -6.31
N PHE A 55 -11.61 -1.52 -5.94
CA PHE A 55 -11.44 -2.73 -5.16
C PHE A 55 -12.06 -2.60 -3.77
N LYS A 56 -11.92 -1.46 -3.08
CA LYS A 56 -12.57 -1.21 -1.78
C LYS A 56 -14.09 -1.22 -1.93
N ARG A 57 -14.64 -0.59 -2.97
CA ARG A 57 -16.08 -0.55 -3.22
C ARG A 57 -16.64 -1.93 -3.56
N TYR A 58 -15.89 -2.74 -4.30
CA TYR A 58 -16.26 -4.11 -4.65
C TYR A 58 -16.10 -5.06 -3.45
N SER A 59 -15.00 -4.93 -2.71
CA SER A 59 -14.75 -5.67 -1.48
C SER A 59 -15.78 -5.33 -0.40
N GLN A 60 -16.26 -4.09 -0.31
CA GLN A 60 -17.37 -3.69 0.57
C GLN A 60 -18.71 -4.28 0.11
N ARG A 61 -18.90 -4.52 -1.19
CA ARG A 61 -20.09 -5.24 -1.69
C ARG A 61 -20.04 -6.74 -1.35
N ASN A 62 -18.85 -7.35 -1.39
CA ASN A 62 -18.67 -8.76 -1.00
C ASN A 62 -18.48 -8.96 0.51
N ARG A 63 -18.05 -7.92 1.25
CA ARG A 63 -18.04 -7.84 2.71
C ARG A 63 -19.29 -7.06 3.14
N GLY A 64 -20.45 -7.71 3.00
CA GLY A 64 -21.57 -7.43 3.89
C GLY A 64 -21.10 -7.48 5.36
N PRO A 65 -21.82 -6.81 6.28
CA PRO A 65 -21.34 -6.45 7.61
C PRO A 65 -20.83 -7.68 8.37
N GLY A 66 -19.52 -7.80 8.47
CA GLY A 66 -18.83 -8.88 9.17
C GLY A 66 -17.85 -8.29 10.17
N MET A 67 -18.40 -7.54 11.13
CA MET A 67 -17.70 -7.07 12.32
C MET A 67 -18.23 -7.89 13.49
N ARG A 68 -17.63 -9.07 13.70
CA ARG A 68 -17.52 -9.78 14.97
C ARG A 68 -16.14 -10.44 15.00
#